data_AF-A0AAP4DHP6-F1
#
_entry.id   AF-A0AAP4DHP6-F1
#
_cell.length_a   1.000
_cell.length_b   1.000
_cell.length_c   1.000
_cell.angle_alpha   90.00
_cell.angle_beta   90.00
_cell.angle_gamma   90.00
#
_symmetry.space_group_name_H-M   'P 1'
#
loop_
_entity.id
_entity.type
_entity.pdbx_description
1 polymer ?
#
loop_
_entity_poly.entity_id
_entity_poly.type
_entity_poly.pdbx_seq_one_letter_code
_entity_poly.pdbx_strand_id
1 'polypeptide(L)'
;MSRKLKGFLTSIVLIPCLLFLIQDANAASAKHKGWSETKAGSNVLYKRAVGETTWKGKYHYTRAQIVWPITGAVQTDSGRKWGKDHTKATSPWATADFAKAKTFYGS
;
A
#
# COMPACT_ATOMS: atom_id res chain seq x y z
N MET A 1 30.73 26.80 -63.95
CA MET A 1 29.91 27.54 -62.96
C MET A 1 28.88 26.57 -62.37
N SER A 2 29.18 25.90 -61.26
CA SER A 2 29.07 26.37 -59.86
C SER A 2 27.68 26.13 -59.26
N ARG A 3 27.53 24.96 -58.60
CA ARG A 3 26.91 24.64 -57.28
C ARG A 3 25.48 25.20 -57.06
N LYS A 4 24.51 24.43 -56.55
CA LYS A 4 24.51 23.90 -55.18
C LYS A 4 23.60 22.68 -55.02
N LEU A 5 24.21 21.63 -54.47
CA LEU A 5 23.61 20.47 -53.83
C LEU A 5 22.81 20.94 -52.60
N LYS A 6 21.50 20.71 -52.55
CA LYS A 6 20.67 21.01 -51.38
C LYS A 6 20.41 19.73 -50.59
N GLY A 7 21.25 19.53 -49.57
CA GLY A 7 20.87 19.13 -48.23
C GLY A 7 19.93 17.94 -48.05
N PHE A 8 20.53 16.77 -47.93
CA PHE A 8 20.04 15.66 -47.12
C PHE A 8 19.94 16.12 -45.65
N LEU A 9 18.72 16.25 -45.12
CA LEU A 9 18.46 16.39 -43.69
C LEU A 9 17.27 15.51 -43.30
N THR A 10 17.59 14.25 -42.98
CA THR A 10 17.18 13.59 -41.73
C THR A 10 15.87 14.08 -41.09
N SER A 11 14.72 13.63 -41.62
CA SER A 11 13.51 13.49 -40.79
C SER A 11 13.54 12.14 -40.08
N ILE A 12 14.49 11.99 -39.15
CA ILE A 12 14.49 10.95 -38.10
C ILE A 12 14.21 11.69 -36.80
N VAL A 13 13.04 12.30 -36.66
CA VAL A 13 12.57 12.85 -35.37
C VAL A 13 11.05 12.68 -35.25
N LEU A 14 10.55 11.47 -35.50
CA LEU A 14 9.16 11.11 -35.22
C LEU A 14 9.02 9.87 -34.34
N ILE A 15 10.11 9.44 -33.71
CA ILE A 15 10.09 8.37 -32.70
C ILE A 15 11.13 8.71 -31.62
N PRO A 16 10.75 9.50 -30.59
CA PRO A 16 11.15 9.07 -29.26
C PRO A 16 10.02 9.17 -28.24
N CYS A 17 8.77 9.33 -28.68
CA CYS A 17 7.60 9.27 -27.79
C CYS A 17 7.00 7.84 -27.69
N LEU A 18 7.75 6.83 -28.12
CA LEU A 18 7.37 5.42 -28.00
C LEU A 18 8.42 4.61 -27.21
N LEU A 19 9.14 5.28 -26.30
CA LEU A 19 10.11 4.64 -25.39
C LEU A 19 9.81 4.91 -23.91
N PHE A 20 8.75 5.65 -23.61
CA PHE A 20 8.17 5.68 -22.27
C PHE A 20 6.87 4.90 -22.31
N LEU A 21 6.62 4.10 -21.26
CA LEU A 21 5.43 3.26 -21.02
C LEU A 21 5.56 1.79 -21.44
N ILE A 22 6.70 1.16 -21.19
CA ILE A 22 6.66 -0.19 -20.62
C ILE A 22 7.03 -0.03 -19.14
N GLN A 23 6.12 0.52 -18.34
CA GLN A 23 6.18 0.30 -16.90
C GLN A 23 5.61 -1.10 -16.68
N ASP A 24 6.47 -2.01 -16.24
CA ASP A 24 6.24 -3.43 -16.01
C ASP A 24 4.78 -3.76 -15.63
N ALA A 25 4.07 -4.37 -16.58
CA ALA A 25 2.73 -4.93 -16.38
C ALA A 25 2.75 -6.21 -15.51
N ASN A 26 3.83 -6.46 -14.77
CA ASN A 26 3.85 -7.38 -13.64
C ASN A 26 3.58 -6.58 -12.37
N ALA A 27 2.36 -6.06 -12.23
CA ALA A 27 1.91 -5.58 -10.92
C ALA A 27 2.01 -6.76 -9.95
N ALA A 28 3.05 -6.77 -9.12
CA ALA A 28 3.28 -7.84 -8.16
C ALA A 28 2.00 -8.01 -7.32
N SER A 29 1.52 -9.24 -7.14
CA SER A 29 0.37 -9.47 -6.26
C SER A 29 0.68 -8.95 -4.85
N ALA A 30 -0.26 -8.24 -4.25
CA ALA A 30 -0.10 -7.73 -2.89
C ALA A 30 0.02 -8.90 -1.90
N LYS A 31 1.06 -8.88 -1.07
CA LYS A 31 1.21 -9.80 0.05
C LYS A 31 0.76 -9.11 1.32
N HIS A 32 -0.40 -9.48 1.85
CA HIS A 32 -0.97 -8.91 3.07
C HIS A 32 -0.94 -9.92 4.22
N LYS A 33 -0.49 -9.47 5.39
CA LYS A 33 -0.52 -10.24 6.64
C LYS A 33 -1.05 -9.38 7.76
N GLY A 34 -1.85 -9.99 8.63
CA GLY A 34 -2.43 -9.35 9.81
C GLY A 34 -2.33 -10.27 11.02
N TRP A 35 -2.06 -9.68 12.18
CA TRP A 35 -2.06 -10.37 13.46
C TRP A 35 -2.56 -9.46 14.56
N SER A 36 -2.77 -10.01 15.74
CA SER A 36 -3.04 -9.24 16.94
C SER A 36 -1.91 -9.37 17.94
N GLU A 37 -1.67 -8.30 18.68
CA GLU A 37 -0.77 -8.31 19.82
C GLU A 37 -1.59 -8.07 21.08
N THR A 38 -1.16 -8.68 22.19
CA THR A 38 -1.81 -8.54 23.49
C THR A 38 -0.79 -8.07 24.53
N LYS A 39 -1.23 -7.26 25.49
CA LYS A 39 -0.42 -6.90 26.65
C LYS A 39 -1.27 -6.93 27.92
N ALA A 40 -0.66 -7.32 29.04
CA ALA A 40 -1.28 -7.21 30.34
C ALA A 40 -1.15 -5.77 30.88
N GLY A 41 -2.23 -5.24 31.44
CA GLY A 41 -2.23 -4.11 32.37
C GLY A 41 -2.59 -4.58 33.78
N SER A 42 -2.72 -3.66 34.74
CA SER A 42 -2.88 -3.99 36.16
C SER A 42 -4.02 -4.97 36.47
N ASN A 43 -5.17 -4.83 35.82
CA ASN A 43 -6.33 -5.74 35.97
C ASN A 43 -7.07 -5.99 34.63
N VAL A 44 -6.48 -5.57 33.51
CA VAL A 44 -7.14 -5.56 32.20
C VAL A 44 -6.16 -6.05 31.15
N LEU A 45 -6.61 -6.92 30.24
CA LEU A 45 -5.87 -7.28 29.04
C LEU A 45 -6.18 -6.28 27.93
N TYR A 46 -5.16 -5.87 27.19
CA TYR A 46 -5.29 -5.03 26.01
C TYR A 46 -4.95 -5.83 24.76
N LYS A 47 -5.63 -5.53 23.65
CA LYS A 47 -5.36 -6.07 22.33
C LYS A 47 -5.18 -4.93 21.32
N ARG A 48 -4.31 -5.12 20.32
CA ARG A 48 -4.22 -4.26 19.13
C ARG A 48 -4.09 -5.09 17.87
N ALA A 49 -4.52 -4.55 16.74
CA ALA A 49 -4.32 -5.13 15.42
C ALA A 49 -3.04 -4.58 14.79
N VAL A 50 -2.33 -5.43 14.06
CA VAL A 50 -1.17 -5.04 13.27
C VAL A 50 -1.31 -5.65 11.88
N GLY A 51 -1.14 -4.83 10.85
CA GLY A 51 -1.14 -5.25 9.46
C GLY A 51 0.13 -4.80 8.76
N GLU A 52 0.63 -5.64 7.85
CA GLU A 52 1.70 -5.32 6.92
C GLU A 52 1.27 -5.75 5.51
N THR A 53 1.50 -4.88 4.53
CA THR A 53 1.29 -5.18 3.12
C THR A 53 2.54 -4.87 2.34
N THR A 54 2.96 -5.80 1.49
CA THR A 54 4.00 -5.58 0.48
C THR A 54 3.35 -5.60 -0.90
N TRP A 55 3.46 -4.50 -1.64
CA TRP A 55 3.00 -4.37 -3.01
C TRP A 55 4.07 -3.65 -3.84
N LYS A 56 5.05 -4.43 -4.33
CA LYS A 56 6.18 -3.90 -5.09
C LYS A 56 5.70 -3.14 -6.33
N GLY A 57 6.25 -1.95 -6.54
CA GLY A 57 5.90 -1.04 -7.61
C GLY A 57 4.62 -0.22 -7.39
N LYS A 58 3.81 -0.53 -6.37
CA LYS A 58 2.50 0.11 -6.17
C LYS A 58 2.44 1.01 -4.94
N TYR A 59 1.88 2.20 -5.13
CA TYR A 59 1.42 3.05 -4.03
C TYR A 59 0.12 2.49 -3.48
N HIS A 60 0.11 2.15 -2.19
CA HIS A 60 -1.01 1.45 -1.54
C HIS A 60 -1.08 1.81 -0.06
N TYR A 61 -2.11 1.34 0.63
CA TYR A 61 -2.26 1.49 2.08
C TYR A 61 -2.39 0.16 2.80
N THR A 62 -2.07 0.20 4.10
CA THR A 62 -2.51 -0.77 5.10
C THR A 62 -3.32 -0.05 6.20
N ARG A 63 -4.32 -0.71 6.76
CA ARG A 63 -5.13 -0.23 7.90
C ARG A 63 -5.37 -1.36 8.88
N ALA A 64 -5.26 -1.07 10.17
CA ALA A 64 -5.48 -2.02 11.25
C ALA A 64 -6.56 -1.49 12.20
N GLN A 65 -7.52 -2.36 12.55
CA GLN A 65 -8.67 -2.03 13.38
C GLN A 65 -8.90 -3.09 14.45
N ILE A 66 -9.38 -2.64 15.60
CA ILE A 66 -10.12 -3.50 16.53
C ILE A 66 -11.61 -3.20 16.35
N VAL A 67 -12.42 -4.25 16.23
CA VAL A 67 -13.87 -4.16 16.10
C VAL A 67 -14.59 -5.02 17.14
N TRP A 68 -15.80 -4.62 17.50
CA TRP A 68 -16.74 -5.47 18.24
C TRP A 68 -17.17 -6.65 17.35
N PRO A 69 -17.11 -7.92 17.84
CA PRO A 69 -17.36 -9.10 17.02
C PRO A 69 -18.81 -9.21 16.57
N ILE A 70 -19.76 -8.75 17.40
CA ILE A 70 -21.20 -8.85 17.14
C ILE A 70 -21.67 -7.72 16.21
N THR A 71 -21.39 -6.47 16.56
CA THR A 71 -21.88 -5.30 15.82
C THR A 71 -20.98 -4.90 14.65
N GLY A 72 -19.73 -5.36 14.63
CA GLY A 72 -18.73 -4.90 13.67
C GLY A 72 -18.26 -3.45 13.88
N ALA A 73 -18.75 -2.77 14.93
CA ALA A 73 -18.39 -1.39 15.22
C ALA A 73 -16.90 -1.26 15.54
N VAL A 74 -16.26 -0.23 15.01
CA VAL A 74 -14.82 0.03 15.17
C VAL A 74 -14.56 0.61 16.56
N GLN A 75 -13.77 -0.10 17.36
CA GLN A 75 -13.30 0.39 18.66
C GLN A 75 -12.07 1.29 18.48
N THR A 76 -11.08 0.83 17.72
CA THR A 76 -9.86 1.59 17.41
C THR A 76 -9.46 1.39 15.97
N ASP A 77 -8.81 2.42 15.42
CA ASP A 77 -8.41 2.46 14.02
C ASP A 77 -7.05 3.15 13.88
N SER A 78 -6.15 2.55 13.11
CA SER A 78 -4.87 3.16 12.76
C SER A 78 -4.99 4.30 11.75
N GLY A 79 -6.14 4.40 11.07
CA GLY A 79 -6.28 5.09 9.80
C GLY A 79 -5.53 4.35 8.67
N ARG A 80 -5.63 4.87 7.45
CA ARG A 80 -4.85 4.34 6.31
C ARG A 80 -3.41 4.82 6.41
N LYS A 81 -2.46 3.89 6.37
CA LYS A 81 -1.02 4.17 6.27
C LYS A 81 -0.59 3.91 4.84
N TRP A 82 -0.34 4.98 4.11
CA TRP A 82 0.04 4.95 2.71
C TRP A 82 1.56 4.87 2.54
N GLY A 83 1.99 4.25 1.44
CA GLY A 83 3.39 4.13 1.09
C GLY A 83 3.59 3.40 -0.22
N LYS A 84 4.83 3.43 -0.71
CA LYS A 84 5.26 2.67 -1.89
C LYS A 84 5.92 1.38 -1.44
N ASP A 85 5.70 0.30 -2.17
CA ASP A 85 6.32 -1.03 -1.99
C ASP A 85 5.95 -1.79 -0.71
N HIS A 86 5.95 -1.13 0.45
CA HIS A 86 5.58 -1.74 1.74
C HIS A 86 4.89 -0.72 2.65
N THR A 87 3.81 -1.15 3.33
CA THR A 87 3.11 -0.36 4.34
C THR A 87 2.83 -1.19 5.59
N LYS A 88 2.92 -0.55 6.76
CA LYS A 88 2.59 -1.14 8.05
C LYS A 88 1.62 -0.24 8.80
N ALA A 89 0.61 -0.83 9.41
CA ALA A 89 -0.34 -0.12 10.25
C ALA A 89 -0.59 -0.87 11.56
N THR A 90 -0.64 -0.12 12.64
CA THR A 90 -0.89 -0.63 13.99
C THR A 90 -2.03 0.16 14.59
N SER A 91 -3.08 -0.51 15.06
CA SER A 91 -4.17 0.16 15.76
C SER A 91 -3.71 0.62 17.15
N PRO A 92 -4.35 1.64 17.72
CA PRO A 92 -4.29 1.86 19.16
C PRO A 92 -4.70 0.60 19.94
N TRP A 93 -4.21 0.50 21.17
CA TRP A 93 -4.65 -0.53 22.12
C TRP A 93 -6.12 -0.33 22.49
N ALA A 94 -6.88 -1.42 22.50
CA ALA A 94 -8.23 -1.49 23.03
C ALA A 94 -8.29 -2.53 24.15
N THR A 95 -9.27 -2.45 25.04
CA THR A 95 -9.58 -3.55 25.97
C THR A 95 -9.80 -4.84 25.18
N ALA A 96 -9.21 -5.94 25.62
CA ALA A 96 -9.25 -7.21 24.90
C ALA A 96 -10.63 -7.89 24.95
N ASP A 97 -11.47 -7.50 25.91
CA ASP A 97 -12.82 -8.01 26.09
C ASP A 97 -13.64 -7.77 24.83
N PHE A 98 -14.04 -8.88 24.18
CA PHE A 98 -14.75 -8.86 22.91
C PHE A 98 -14.03 -8.04 21.82
N ALA A 99 -12.70 -8.05 21.77
CA ALA A 99 -11.93 -7.40 20.72
C ALA A 99 -11.58 -8.36 19.58
N LYS A 100 -12.07 -8.06 18.36
CA LYS A 100 -11.69 -8.75 17.11
C LYS A 100 -10.75 -7.88 16.28
N ALA A 101 -9.56 -8.38 16.00
CA ALA A 101 -8.60 -7.71 15.12
C ALA A 101 -8.99 -7.89 13.64
N LYS A 102 -8.90 -6.80 12.87
CA LYS A 102 -9.07 -6.79 11.40
C LYS A 102 -7.99 -5.93 10.76
N THR A 103 -7.49 -6.38 9.62
CA THR A 103 -6.53 -5.63 8.81
C THR A 103 -7.03 -5.55 7.38
N PHE A 104 -6.70 -4.43 6.72
CA PHE A 104 -7.14 -4.11 5.37
C PHE A 104 -5.99 -3.54 4.57
N TYR A 105 -6.05 -3.69 3.26
CA TYR A 105 -5.15 -3.05 2.31
C TYR A 105 -5.91 -2.64 1.05
N GLY A 106 -5.32 -1.73 0.27
CA GLY A 106 -5.89 -1.25 -0.99
C GLY A 106 -4.98 -0.22 -1.64
N SER A 107 -5.26 0.13 -2.89
CA SER A 107 -4.50 1.13 -3.66
C SER A 107 -5.46 2.07 -4.36
#